data_AF-A0A2A8HQ28-F1
#
_entry.id   AF-A0A2A8HQ28-F1
#
_cell.length_a   1.000
_cell.length_b   1.000
_cell.length_c   1.000
_cell.angle_alpha   90.00
_cell.angle_beta   90.00
_cell.angle_gamma   90.00
#
_symmetry.space_group_name_H-M   'P 1'
#
loop_
_entity.id
_entity.type
_entity.pdbx_description
1 polymer ?
#
loop_
_entity_poly.entity_id
_entity_poly.type
_entity_poly.pdbx_seq_one_letter_code
_entity_poly.pdbx_strand_id
1 'polypeptide(L)'
;MSYTIDIGAAPANAECAQLGQTPDFERVNRFEIDAYRIAIIAIHGLPPEGCRLTSKPNQHDFGTYRTLVLQIDNENDTAVSAYAEAVEDGLDNWHDAGMAPPIDYDGVVARIPRPQLDEVVIGALLTTRPAADGRFAIPHFETLHNNLAAAFPECAESAQARLSRLVDNPGEAHS
;
A
#
# COMPACT_ATOMS: atom_id res chain seq x y z
N MET A 1 10.36 5.22 25.44
CA MET A 1 10.18 6.61 24.97
C MET A 1 9.44 6.55 23.64
N SER A 2 8.61 7.54 23.29
CA SER A 2 7.90 7.51 22.00
C SER A 2 8.76 8.20 20.93
N TYR A 3 8.91 7.58 19.76
CA TYR A 3 9.70 8.11 18.65
C TYR A 3 9.14 7.62 17.30
N THR A 4 9.68 8.17 16.20
CA THR A 4 9.29 7.78 14.84
C THR A 4 10.48 7.29 14.04
N ILE A 5 10.23 6.28 13.21
CA ILE A 5 11.14 5.84 12.14
C ILE A 5 10.54 6.32 10.82
N ASP A 6 11.34 6.99 9.99
CA ASP A 6 10.92 7.46 8.68
C ASP A 6 11.13 6.35 7.65
N ILE A 7 10.04 5.92 7.00
CA ILE A 7 10.05 4.83 6.00
C ILE A 7 10.18 5.42 4.58
N GLY A 8 9.99 6.74 4.43
CA GLY A 8 10.04 7.43 3.14
C GLY A 8 8.67 7.73 2.52
N ALA A 9 8.69 8.28 1.30
CA ALA A 9 7.50 8.78 0.62
C ALA A 9 6.87 7.80 -0.39
N ALA A 10 7.63 6.80 -0.83
CA ALA A 10 7.25 5.73 -1.75
C ALA A 10 8.35 4.65 -1.70
N PRO A 11 8.19 3.51 -2.41
CA PRO A 11 9.28 2.55 -2.58
C PRO A 11 10.53 3.19 -3.22
N ALA A 12 11.71 2.71 -2.85
CA ALA A 12 13.00 3.33 -3.18
C ALA A 12 13.26 3.46 -4.70
N ASN A 13 12.79 2.51 -5.50
CA ASN A 13 12.96 2.51 -6.96
C ASN A 13 11.73 3.03 -7.72
N ALA A 14 10.73 3.55 -7.02
CA ALA A 14 9.53 4.12 -7.63
C ALA A 14 9.67 5.62 -7.86
N GLU A 15 9.04 6.13 -8.93
CA GLU A 15 8.73 7.55 -9.01
C GLU A 15 7.79 7.93 -7.86
N CYS A 16 7.97 9.13 -7.32
CA CYS A 16 7.17 9.63 -6.20
C CYS A 16 6.85 11.11 -6.38
N ALA A 17 5.76 11.56 -5.76
CA ALA A 17 5.25 12.91 -5.96
C ALA A 17 6.30 13.96 -5.56
N GLN A 18 6.64 14.85 -6.48
CA GLN A 18 7.57 15.97 -6.22
C GLN A 18 6.84 17.30 -6.04
N LEU A 19 7.32 18.13 -5.12
CA LEU A 19 6.80 19.49 -4.95
C LEU A 19 6.94 20.28 -6.25
N GLY A 20 5.86 20.96 -6.65
CA GLY A 20 5.81 21.74 -7.88
C GLY A 20 5.65 20.91 -9.16
N GLN A 21 5.59 19.58 -9.08
CA GLN A 21 5.41 18.72 -10.26
C GLN A 21 3.99 18.79 -10.82
N THR A 22 2.96 18.80 -9.96
CA THR A 22 1.54 18.76 -10.35
C THR A 22 0.75 19.82 -9.56
N PRO A 23 -0.27 20.46 -10.14
CA PRO A 23 -1.09 21.46 -9.44
C PRO A 23 -1.79 20.92 -8.18
N ASP A 24 -2.10 19.63 -8.16
CA ASP A 24 -2.87 18.96 -7.09
C ASP A 24 -1.97 18.07 -6.21
N PHE A 25 -0.76 18.59 -5.92
CA PHE A 25 0.30 17.84 -5.24
C PHE A 25 -0.15 17.28 -3.90
N GLU A 26 -0.86 18.06 -3.08
CA GLU A 26 -1.29 17.62 -1.75
C GLU A 26 -2.18 16.37 -1.81
N ARG A 27 -3.14 16.34 -2.75
CA ARG A 27 -4.02 15.17 -2.91
C ARG A 27 -3.23 13.95 -3.37
N VAL A 28 -2.34 14.12 -4.35
CA VAL A 28 -1.51 13.04 -4.90
C VAL A 28 -0.57 12.48 -3.84
N ASN A 29 0.16 13.35 -3.13
CA ASN A 29 1.11 12.93 -2.10
C ASN A 29 0.40 12.25 -0.92
N ARG A 30 -0.78 12.73 -0.50
CA ARG A 30 -1.56 12.01 0.52
C ARG A 30 -1.98 10.61 0.05
N PHE A 31 -2.52 10.51 -1.15
CA PHE A 31 -2.97 9.23 -1.70
C PHE A 31 -1.80 8.24 -1.84
N GLU A 32 -0.64 8.70 -2.31
CA GLU A 32 0.56 7.88 -2.45
C GLU A 32 1.05 7.34 -1.09
N ILE A 33 1.04 8.17 -0.04
CA ILE A 33 1.41 7.71 1.32
C ILE A 33 0.41 6.69 1.86
N ASP A 34 -0.90 6.92 1.65
CA ASP A 34 -1.92 5.96 2.09
C ASP A 34 -1.82 4.64 1.32
N ALA A 35 -1.48 4.68 0.02
CA ALA A 35 -1.17 3.50 -0.78
C ALA A 35 0.12 2.80 -0.32
N TYR A 36 1.15 3.56 0.05
CA TYR A 36 2.42 3.00 0.52
C TYR A 36 2.23 2.28 1.87
N ARG A 37 1.38 2.83 2.74
CA ARG A 37 0.96 2.15 3.97
C ARG A 37 0.30 0.80 3.68
N ILE A 38 -0.57 0.71 2.67
CA ILE A 38 -1.19 -0.56 2.24
C ILE A 38 -0.11 -1.54 1.77
N ALA A 39 0.90 -1.09 1.02
CA ALA A 39 2.00 -1.93 0.56
C ALA A 39 2.83 -2.51 1.71
N ILE A 40 3.17 -1.69 2.71
CA ILE A 40 3.84 -2.16 3.94
C ILE A 40 2.97 -3.21 4.65
N ILE A 41 1.66 -2.97 4.77
CA ILE A 41 0.74 -3.94 5.38
C ILE A 41 0.65 -5.22 4.57
N ALA A 42 0.69 -5.16 3.24
CA ALA A 42 0.66 -6.36 2.41
C ALA A 42 1.84 -7.29 2.74
N ILE A 43 3.04 -6.74 2.87
CA ILE A 43 4.25 -7.54 3.11
C ILE A 43 4.38 -7.96 4.59
N HIS A 44 4.14 -7.04 5.52
CA HIS A 44 4.48 -7.22 6.94
C HIS A 44 3.26 -7.47 7.85
N GLY A 45 2.04 -7.35 7.33
CA GLY A 45 0.81 -7.41 8.12
C GLY A 45 0.51 -6.11 8.85
N LEU A 46 -0.50 -6.14 9.73
CA LEU A 46 -0.82 -4.97 10.57
C LEU A 46 0.28 -4.74 11.62
N PRO A 47 0.61 -3.47 11.94
CA PRO A 47 1.48 -3.17 13.06
C PRO A 47 0.92 -3.75 14.37
N PRO A 48 1.75 -4.38 15.22
CA PRO A 48 1.31 -4.84 16.53
C PRO A 48 0.97 -3.67 17.45
N GLU A 49 0.24 -3.96 18.54
CA GLU A 49 -0.04 -2.98 19.59
C GLU A 49 1.28 -2.40 20.13
N GLY A 50 1.29 -1.07 20.37
CA GLY A 50 2.51 -0.35 20.78
C GLY A 50 3.26 0.32 19.62
N CYS A 51 2.82 0.13 18.37
CA CYS A 51 3.24 0.95 17.24
C CYS A 51 2.12 1.16 16.21
N ARG A 52 2.28 2.14 15.32
CA ARG A 52 1.34 2.38 14.21
C ARG A 52 2.01 3.06 13.03
N LEU A 53 1.59 2.71 11.82
CA LEU A 53 1.93 3.45 10.60
C LEU A 53 1.09 4.75 10.54
N THR A 54 1.74 5.88 10.31
CA THR A 54 1.10 7.19 10.18
C THR A 54 1.81 8.04 9.13
N SER A 55 1.17 9.12 8.71
CA SER A 55 1.74 10.07 7.78
C SER A 55 2.32 11.29 8.51
N LYS A 56 3.59 11.60 8.27
CA LYS A 56 4.27 12.78 8.82
C LYS A 56 4.35 13.89 7.77
N PRO A 57 3.81 15.09 8.04
CA PRO A 57 4.03 16.25 7.18
C PRO A 57 5.44 16.82 7.38
N ASN A 58 6.12 17.10 6.28
CA ASN A 58 7.42 17.74 6.21
C ASN A 58 7.25 19.08 5.49
N GLN A 59 7.41 20.18 6.23
CA GLN A 59 7.26 21.54 5.69
C GLN A 59 8.53 21.93 4.92
N HIS A 60 8.33 22.53 3.75
CA HIS A 60 9.38 23.11 2.92
C HIS A 60 8.89 24.45 2.35
N ASP A 61 9.82 25.28 1.88
CA ASP A 61 9.52 26.58 1.27
C ASP A 61 8.63 26.49 0.01
N PHE A 62 8.54 25.30 -0.60
CA PHE A 62 7.78 25.03 -1.82
C PHE A 62 6.46 24.30 -1.56
N GLY A 63 6.12 24.06 -0.29
CA GLY A 63 4.92 23.34 0.13
C GLY A 63 5.22 22.28 1.19
N THR A 64 4.18 21.54 1.59
CA THR A 64 4.31 20.44 2.55
C THR A 64 4.22 19.12 1.82
N TYR A 65 5.28 18.33 1.85
CA TYR A 65 5.24 16.92 1.43
C TYR A 65 5.07 16.02 2.64
N ARG A 66 4.78 14.75 2.42
CA ARG A 66 4.51 13.78 3.46
C ARG A 66 5.35 12.53 3.26
N THR A 67 5.66 11.88 4.37
CA THR A 67 6.34 10.59 4.44
C THR A 67 5.50 9.63 5.26
N LEU A 68 5.67 8.33 5.01
CA LEU A 68 5.16 7.28 5.85
C LEU A 68 6.15 7.08 7.00
N VAL A 69 5.65 7.01 8.22
CA VAL A 69 6.47 6.77 9.41
C VAL A 69 5.86 5.69 10.27
N LEU A 70 6.71 4.93 10.95
CA LEU A 70 6.29 4.08 12.07
C LEU A 70 6.40 4.89 13.36
N GLN A 71 5.28 5.14 14.02
CA GLN A 71 5.26 5.68 15.37
C GLN A 71 5.38 4.53 16.36
N ILE A 72 6.37 4.59 17.24
CA ILE A 72 6.63 3.60 18.29
C ILE A 72 6.30 4.22 19.64
N ASP A 73 5.43 3.58 20.40
CA ASP A 73 5.03 4.00 21.75
C ASP A 73 5.61 3.09 22.84
N ASN A 74 5.89 1.83 22.51
CA ASN A 74 6.49 0.84 23.42
C ASN A 74 7.64 0.07 22.76
N GLU A 75 8.84 0.68 22.77
CA GLU A 75 10.05 0.10 22.18
C GLU A 75 10.56 -1.19 22.85
N ASN A 76 10.15 -1.44 24.10
CA ASN A 76 10.60 -2.63 24.85
C ASN A 76 9.81 -3.89 24.49
N ASP A 77 8.72 -3.76 23.73
CA ASP A 77 7.97 -4.89 23.22
C ASP A 77 8.73 -5.54 22.04
N THR A 78 9.00 -6.83 22.16
CA THR A 78 9.76 -7.59 21.15
C THR A 78 9.04 -7.65 19.80
N ALA A 79 7.70 -7.67 19.77
CA ALA A 79 6.93 -7.65 18.53
C ALA A 79 7.02 -6.27 17.85
N VAL A 80 6.99 -5.19 18.65
CA VAL A 80 7.20 -3.83 18.13
C VAL A 80 8.61 -3.66 17.58
N SER A 81 9.62 -4.14 18.29
CA SER A 81 11.01 -4.08 17.83
C SER A 81 11.21 -4.86 16.53
N ALA A 82 10.66 -6.08 16.43
CA ALA A 82 10.75 -6.89 15.22
C ALA A 82 10.00 -6.26 14.04
N TYR A 83 8.83 -5.67 14.27
CA TYR A 83 8.10 -4.96 13.24
C TYR A 83 8.85 -3.71 12.77
N ALA A 84 9.46 -2.97 13.70
CA ALA A 84 10.27 -1.79 13.38
C ALA A 84 11.47 -2.15 12.49
N GLU A 85 12.24 -3.17 12.85
CA GLU A 85 13.35 -3.68 12.04
C GLU A 85 12.87 -4.17 10.66
N ALA A 86 11.71 -4.81 10.58
CA ALA A 86 11.19 -5.32 9.32
C ALA A 86 10.79 -4.23 8.32
N VAL A 87 10.42 -3.03 8.78
CA VAL A 87 9.89 -1.94 7.92
C VAL A 87 10.82 -0.75 7.77
N GLU A 88 11.94 -0.69 8.50
CA GLU A 88 12.79 0.51 8.58
C GLU A 88 13.36 0.94 7.21
N ASP A 89 13.71 -0.04 6.37
CA ASP A 89 14.25 0.21 5.02
C ASP A 89 13.15 0.49 3.98
N GLY A 90 11.88 0.33 4.36
CA GLY A 90 10.76 0.42 3.43
C GLY A 90 10.79 -0.67 2.35
N LEU A 91 10.24 -0.36 1.17
CA LEU A 91 10.17 -1.28 0.03
C LEU A 91 11.03 -0.79 -1.13
N ASP A 92 11.51 -1.72 -1.94
CA ASP A 92 12.17 -1.39 -3.20
C ASP A 92 11.17 -1.02 -4.29
N ASN A 93 10.11 -1.82 -4.48
CA ASN A 93 9.12 -1.63 -5.53
C ASN A 93 7.68 -1.91 -5.09
N TRP A 94 6.71 -1.29 -5.78
CA TRP A 94 5.28 -1.58 -5.57
C TRP A 94 4.89 -3.03 -5.85
N HIS A 95 5.52 -3.67 -6.83
CA HIS A 95 5.17 -5.03 -7.24
C HIS A 95 5.58 -6.10 -6.23
N ASP A 96 6.53 -5.80 -5.34
CA ASP A 96 6.92 -6.68 -4.23
C ASP A 96 5.77 -6.88 -3.23
N ALA A 97 4.86 -5.90 -3.18
CA ALA A 97 3.60 -5.93 -2.44
C ALA A 97 2.39 -6.38 -3.28
N GLY A 98 2.60 -6.88 -4.51
CA GLY A 98 1.52 -7.26 -5.43
C GLY A 98 0.70 -6.07 -5.94
N MET A 99 1.26 -4.86 -5.87
CA MET A 99 0.61 -3.61 -6.24
C MET A 99 1.21 -3.02 -7.51
N ALA A 100 0.37 -2.40 -8.33
CA ALA A 100 0.84 -1.47 -9.36
C ALA A 100 1.10 -0.10 -8.71
N PRO A 101 1.96 0.76 -9.32
CA PRO A 101 2.10 2.14 -8.87
C PRO A 101 0.74 2.83 -8.77
N PRO A 102 0.41 3.48 -7.63
CA PRO A 102 -0.90 4.10 -7.42
C PRO A 102 -1.08 5.40 -8.21
N ILE A 103 0.03 6.01 -8.63
CA ILE A 103 0.07 7.26 -9.37
C ILE A 103 0.72 7.01 -10.74
N ASP A 104 0.13 7.59 -11.78
CA ASP A 104 0.72 7.69 -13.12
C ASP A 104 1.33 9.08 -13.28
N TYR A 105 2.65 9.15 -13.48
CA TYR A 105 3.39 10.39 -13.71
C TYR A 105 3.69 10.55 -15.19
N ASP A 106 3.22 11.66 -15.76
CA ASP A 106 3.44 12.08 -17.15
C ASP A 106 4.04 13.48 -17.14
N GLY A 107 5.35 13.55 -16.89
CA GLY A 107 6.10 14.80 -16.71
C GLY A 107 5.57 15.63 -15.53
N VAL A 108 4.83 16.69 -15.84
CA VAL A 108 4.25 17.65 -14.88
C VAL A 108 2.79 17.34 -14.52
N VAL A 109 2.31 16.15 -14.89
CA VAL A 109 0.95 15.73 -14.59
C VAL A 109 1.03 14.42 -13.81
N ALA A 110 0.46 14.43 -12.61
CA ALA A 110 0.26 13.22 -11.82
C ALA A 110 -1.24 12.88 -11.81
N ARG A 111 -1.56 11.63 -12.18
CA ARG A 111 -2.94 11.12 -12.21
C ARG A 111 -3.08 9.97 -11.23
N ILE A 112 -4.24 9.89 -10.58
CA ILE A 112 -4.62 8.74 -9.76
C ILE A 112 -5.61 7.93 -10.58
N PRO A 113 -5.19 6.83 -11.24
CA PRO A 113 -6.06 6.10 -12.16
C PRO A 113 -7.29 5.52 -11.45
N ARG A 114 -7.12 5.16 -10.17
CA ARG A 114 -8.19 4.68 -9.28
C ARG A 114 -8.21 5.54 -8.03
N PRO A 115 -9.05 6.59 -7.95
CA PRO A 115 -8.99 7.60 -6.90
C PRO A 115 -9.56 7.15 -5.54
N GLN A 116 -9.78 5.85 -5.35
CA GLN A 116 -10.27 5.22 -4.13
C GLN A 116 -9.23 4.23 -3.64
N LEU A 117 -8.82 4.34 -2.37
CA LEU A 117 -7.82 3.44 -1.79
C LEU A 117 -8.29 1.99 -1.78
N ASP A 118 -9.60 1.75 -1.59
CA ASP A 118 -10.19 0.41 -1.65
C ASP A 118 -9.91 -0.27 -3.00
N GLU A 119 -9.88 0.48 -4.11
CA GLU A 119 -9.56 -0.08 -5.43
C GLU A 119 -8.08 -0.48 -5.56
N VAL A 120 -7.19 0.13 -4.77
CA VAL A 120 -5.79 -0.28 -4.67
C VAL A 120 -5.69 -1.61 -3.93
N VAL A 121 -6.37 -1.72 -2.78
CA VAL A 121 -6.43 -2.96 -1.98
C VAL A 121 -7.08 -4.10 -2.78
N ILE A 122 -8.23 -3.86 -3.40
CA ILE A 122 -8.94 -4.84 -4.22
C ILE A 122 -8.08 -5.27 -5.40
N GLY A 123 -7.37 -4.34 -6.06
CA GLY A 123 -6.44 -4.66 -7.14
C GLY A 123 -5.32 -5.61 -6.69
N ALA A 124 -4.75 -5.37 -5.51
CA ALA A 124 -3.71 -6.22 -4.93
C ALA A 124 -4.25 -7.60 -4.53
N LEU A 125 -5.44 -7.66 -3.90
CA LEU A 125 -6.12 -8.91 -3.56
C LEU A 125 -6.43 -9.75 -4.80
N LEU A 126 -6.91 -9.13 -5.86
CA LEU A 126 -7.14 -9.81 -7.14
C LEU A 126 -5.83 -10.29 -7.76
N THR A 127 -4.75 -9.50 -7.68
CA THR A 127 -3.44 -9.87 -8.23
C THR A 127 -2.82 -11.06 -7.49
N THR A 128 -2.95 -11.08 -6.16
CA THR A 128 -2.35 -12.08 -5.28
C THR A 128 -3.25 -13.28 -4.99
N ARG A 129 -4.47 -13.32 -5.57
CA ARG A 129 -5.46 -14.36 -5.29
C ARG A 129 -4.94 -15.79 -5.54
N PRO A 130 -5.42 -16.78 -4.78
CA PRO A 130 -5.21 -18.18 -5.12
C PRO A 130 -5.99 -18.56 -6.39
N ALA A 131 -5.56 -19.65 -7.03
CA ALA A 131 -6.35 -20.32 -8.06
C ALA A 131 -7.60 -20.98 -7.46
N ALA A 132 -8.49 -21.49 -8.32
CA ALA A 132 -9.75 -22.11 -7.90
C ALA A 132 -9.57 -23.33 -6.97
N ASP A 133 -8.40 -23.97 -7.00
CA ASP A 133 -8.02 -25.09 -6.13
C ASP A 133 -7.36 -24.62 -4.81
N GLY A 134 -7.31 -23.31 -4.57
CA GLY A 134 -6.71 -22.69 -3.38
C GLY A 134 -5.20 -22.48 -3.47
N ARG A 135 -4.53 -22.86 -4.57
CA ARG A 135 -3.07 -22.73 -4.68
C ARG A 135 -2.66 -21.34 -5.17
N PHE A 136 -1.66 -20.76 -4.53
CA PHE A 136 -1.06 -19.52 -4.98
C PHE A 136 -0.04 -19.78 -6.10
N ALA A 137 -0.08 -18.97 -7.15
CA ALA A 137 0.84 -19.09 -8.29
C ALA A 137 2.30 -18.80 -7.88
N ILE A 138 2.47 -17.90 -6.91
CA ILE A 138 3.76 -17.53 -6.31
C ILE A 138 3.60 -17.71 -4.80
N PRO A 139 4.48 -18.45 -4.10
CA PRO A 139 4.34 -18.68 -2.65
C PRO A 139 4.20 -17.38 -1.84
N HIS A 140 4.94 -16.33 -2.21
CA HIS A 140 4.86 -15.01 -1.57
C HIS A 140 3.46 -14.38 -1.63
N PHE A 141 2.67 -14.68 -2.66
CA PHE A 141 1.32 -14.14 -2.78
C PHE A 141 0.39 -14.64 -1.68
N GLU A 142 0.64 -15.80 -1.09
CA GLU A 142 -0.14 -16.28 0.06
C GLU A 142 -0.03 -15.32 1.23
N THR A 143 1.20 -14.90 1.57
CA THR A 143 1.47 -13.93 2.64
C THR A 143 0.77 -12.60 2.34
N LEU A 144 0.98 -12.06 1.14
CA LEU A 144 0.39 -10.78 0.74
C LEU A 144 -1.14 -10.81 0.81
N HIS A 145 -1.74 -11.85 0.25
CA HIS A 145 -3.19 -12.00 0.18
C HIS A 145 -3.80 -12.13 1.57
N ASN A 146 -3.21 -12.95 2.45
CA ASN A 146 -3.69 -13.17 3.81
C ASN A 146 -3.57 -11.90 4.65
N ASN A 147 -2.45 -11.17 4.56
CA ASN A 147 -2.25 -9.92 5.28
C ASN A 147 -3.26 -8.85 4.85
N LEU A 148 -3.46 -8.69 3.53
CA LEU A 148 -4.43 -7.75 2.98
C LEU A 148 -5.86 -8.12 3.36
N ALA A 149 -6.23 -9.40 3.27
CA ALA A 149 -7.57 -9.86 3.61
C ALA A 149 -7.88 -9.69 5.11
N ALA A 150 -6.88 -9.92 5.97
CA ALA A 150 -7.01 -9.70 7.42
C ALA A 150 -7.13 -8.21 7.76
N ALA A 151 -6.37 -7.34 7.08
CA ALA A 151 -6.36 -5.90 7.34
C ALA A 151 -7.58 -5.18 6.74
N PHE A 152 -8.11 -5.67 5.62
CA PHE A 152 -9.17 -5.02 4.83
C PHE A 152 -10.28 -6.01 4.42
N PRO A 153 -11.07 -6.52 5.39
CA PRO A 153 -12.05 -7.57 5.13
C PRO A 153 -13.14 -7.17 4.11
N GLU A 154 -13.63 -5.93 4.15
CA GLU A 154 -14.63 -5.43 3.20
C GLU A 154 -14.10 -5.39 1.75
N CYS A 155 -12.81 -5.08 1.59
CA CYS A 155 -12.14 -5.14 0.29
C CYS A 155 -11.97 -6.60 -0.18
N ALA A 156 -11.67 -7.53 0.73
CA ALA A 156 -11.60 -8.96 0.43
C ALA A 156 -12.94 -9.52 -0.04
N GLU A 157 -14.03 -9.17 0.64
CA GLU A 157 -15.39 -9.53 0.20
C GLU A 157 -15.71 -8.95 -1.17
N SER A 158 -15.35 -7.68 -1.41
CA SER A 158 -15.55 -7.01 -2.70
C SER A 158 -14.74 -7.66 -3.83
N ALA A 159 -13.49 -8.06 -3.57
CA ALA A 159 -12.65 -8.78 -4.52
C ALA A 159 -13.26 -10.15 -4.87
N GLN A 160 -13.71 -10.90 -3.86
CA GLN A 160 -14.36 -12.19 -4.06
C GLN A 160 -15.65 -12.06 -4.88
N ALA A 161 -16.46 -11.05 -4.59
CA ALA A 161 -17.69 -10.78 -5.36
C ALA A 161 -17.39 -10.47 -6.85
N ARG A 162 -16.30 -9.78 -7.16
CA ARG A 162 -15.87 -9.54 -8.56
C ARG A 162 -15.49 -10.85 -9.27
N LEU A 163 -14.79 -11.75 -8.57
CA LEU A 163 -14.39 -13.04 -9.14
C LEU A 163 -15.61 -13.93 -9.45
N SER A 164 -16.57 -14.03 -8.53
CA SER A 164 -17.78 -14.82 -8.76
C SER A 164 -18.57 -14.33 -9.99
N ARG A 165 -18.69 -13.01 -10.16
CA ARG A 165 -19.38 -12.43 -11.33
C ARG A 165 -18.71 -12.77 -12.66
N LEU A 166 -17.38 -12.85 -12.69
CA LEU A 166 -16.63 -13.22 -13.91
C LEU A 166 -16.83 -14.70 -14.29
N VAL A 167 -17.06 -15.57 -13.30
CA VAL A 167 -17.40 -16.98 -13.54
C VAL A 167 -18.83 -17.11 -14.04
N ASP A 168 -19.76 -16.31 -13.50
CA ASP A 168 -21.18 -16.35 -13.86
C ASP A 168 -21.50 -15.69 -15.22
N ASN A 169 -20.67 -14.73 -15.67
CA ASN A 169 -20.81 -14.04 -16.96
C ASN A 169 -19.49 -13.99 -17.75
N PRO A 170 -19.08 -15.08 -18.42
CA PRO A 170 -17.83 -15.11 -19.20
C PRO A 170 -17.84 -14.23 -20.48
N GLY A 171 -18.95 -13.54 -20.78
CA GLY A 171 -19.21 -12.88 -22.07
C GLY A 171 -18.87 -11.38 -22.20
N GLU A 172 -18.46 -10.68 -21.15
CA GLU A 172 -18.20 -9.23 -21.21
C GLU A 172 -16.71 -8.85 -21.23
N ALA A 173 -15.79 -9.82 -21.41
CA ALA A 173 -14.34 -9.52 -21.44
C ALA A 173 -13.86 -8.86 -22.76
N HIS A 174 -14.71 -8.77 -23.79
CA HIS A 174 -14.40 -8.09 -25.04
C HIS A 174 -15.65 -7.42 -25.62
N SER A 175 -15.95 -6.20 -25.20
CA SER A 175 -16.76 -5.23 -25.97
C SER A 175 -16.32 -3.80 -25.64
#